data_AF-A0A7S3XPS4-F1
#
_entry.id   AF-A0A7S3XPS4-F1
#
_cell.length_a   1.000
_cell.length_b   1.000
_cell.length_c   1.000
_cell.angle_alpha   90.00
_cell.angle_beta   90.00
_cell.angle_gamma   90.00
#
_symmetry.space_group_name_H-M   'P 1'
#
loop_
_entity.id
_entity.type
_entity.pdbx_description
1 polymer ?
#
loop_
_entity_poly.entity_id
_entity_poly.type
_entity_poly.pdbx_seq_one_letter_code
_entity_poly.pdbx_strand_id
1 'polypeptide(L)'
;GGGAGEVDLAALAESAAGVVIALSDFTRRGSGAAQLAALHTKEQFRLVAGVDAQGFRATLEAAFAAADPEGAGALAAAVAARAVQEALPGLSGLQGQVLLSIGTHPDGRVAYGEILAHGFATLLQHRSQQAVLDSRASGVELAEAFSRQAST
;
A
#
# COMPACT_ATOMS: atom_id res chain seq x y z
N GLY A 1 -66.13 5.53 -2.86
CA GLY A 1 -65.23 6.64 -3.22
C GLY A 1 -63.92 6.39 -2.51
N GLY A 2 -62.85 6.12 -3.27
CA GLY A 2 -61.54 5.77 -2.73
C GLY A 2 -60.77 7.02 -2.31
N GLY A 3 -60.22 7.01 -1.09
CA GLY A 3 -59.32 8.03 -0.58
C GLY A 3 -57.93 7.88 -1.20
N ALA A 4 -57.46 8.94 -1.86
CA ALA A 4 -56.08 9.02 -2.33
C ALA A 4 -55.20 9.36 -1.12
N GLY A 5 -54.36 8.40 -0.72
CA GLY A 5 -53.29 8.63 0.24
C GLY A 5 -52.26 9.55 -0.39
N GLU A 6 -52.26 10.80 0.06
CA GLU A 6 -51.21 11.77 -0.25
C GLU A 6 -49.93 11.29 0.42
N VAL A 7 -48.98 10.80 -0.38
CA VAL A 7 -47.66 10.41 0.10
C VAL A 7 -46.92 11.70 0.40
N ASP A 8 -46.68 11.95 1.69
CA ASP A 8 -45.90 13.09 2.16
C ASP A 8 -44.44 12.94 1.68
N LEU A 9 -44.14 13.61 0.56
CA LEU A 9 -42.83 13.60 -0.07
C LEU A 9 -41.75 14.19 0.85
N ALA A 10 -42.12 15.03 1.83
CA ALA A 10 -41.18 15.57 2.81
C ALA A 10 -40.75 14.50 3.82
N ALA A 11 -41.69 13.67 4.29
CA ALA A 11 -41.39 12.53 5.16
C ALA A 11 -40.57 11.44 4.45
N LEU A 12 -40.81 11.24 3.15
CA LEU A 12 -40.03 10.30 2.33
C LEU A 12 -38.57 10.76 2.13
N ALA A 13 -38.33 12.07 2.01
CA ALA A 13 -37.00 12.65 1.82
C ALA A 13 -36.11 12.51 3.07
N GLU A 14 -36.68 12.68 4.26
CA GLU A 14 -35.97 12.49 5.54
C GLU A 14 -35.56 11.02 5.75
N SER A 15 -36.43 10.08 5.38
CA SER A 15 -36.13 8.65 5.42
C SER A 15 -35.10 8.22 4.37
N ALA A 16 -35.06 8.89 3.20
CA ALA A 16 -34.10 8.58 2.13
C ALA A 16 -32.66 8.95 2.52
N ALA A 17 -32.46 10.04 3.27
CA ALA A 17 -31.13 10.47 3.71
C ALA A 17 -30.46 9.44 4.64
N GLY A 18 -31.22 8.85 5.57
CA GLY A 18 -30.73 7.78 6.45
C GLY A 18 -30.38 6.49 5.70
N VAL A 19 -31.14 6.15 4.66
CA VAL A 19 -30.90 4.97 3.82
C VAL A 19 -29.67 5.17 2.92
N VAL A 20 -29.45 6.37 2.38
CA VAL A 20 -28.26 6.67 1.54
C VAL A 20 -26.96 6.64 2.36
N ILE A 21 -27.01 7.09 3.62
CA ILE A 21 -25.86 7.00 4.54
C ILE A 21 -25.61 5.54 4.94
N ALA A 22 -26.66 4.78 5.27
CA ALA A 22 -26.55 3.36 5.59
C ALA A 22 -26.07 2.51 4.39
N LEU A 23 -26.49 2.83 3.17
CA LEU A 23 -25.98 2.18 1.95
C LEU A 23 -24.52 2.55 1.70
N SER A 24 -24.14 3.81 1.89
CA SER A 24 -22.75 4.26 1.73
C SER A 24 -21.80 3.55 2.72
N ASP A 25 -22.26 3.31 3.95
CA ASP A 25 -21.52 2.54 4.96
C ASP A 25 -21.56 1.03 4.73
N PHE A 26 -22.59 0.50 4.08
CA PHE A 26 -22.68 -0.91 3.68
C PHE A 26 -21.78 -1.22 2.49
N THR A 27 -21.73 -0.33 1.48
CA THR A 27 -20.77 -0.42 0.37
C THR A 27 -19.32 -0.32 0.86
N ARG A 28 -19.09 0.38 1.97
CA ARG A 28 -17.77 0.47 2.63
C ARG A 28 -17.43 -0.75 3.49
N ARG A 29 -18.43 -1.46 4.04
CA ARG A 29 -18.24 -2.66 4.89
C ARG A 29 -18.20 -3.98 4.10
N GLY A 30 -18.95 -4.10 3.01
CA GLY A 30 -18.96 -5.28 2.13
C GLY A 30 -17.71 -5.42 1.24
N SER A 31 -16.84 -4.41 1.22
CA SER A 31 -15.74 -4.32 0.28
C SER A 31 -14.41 -4.87 0.80
N GLY A 32 -14.31 -5.36 2.03
CA GLY A 32 -13.04 -5.92 2.54
C GLY A 32 -12.56 -7.12 1.73
N ALA A 33 -13.40 -8.16 1.63
CA ALA A 33 -13.07 -9.38 0.89
C ALA A 33 -13.09 -9.20 -0.64
N ALA A 34 -13.98 -8.35 -1.16
CA ALA A 34 -14.05 -8.05 -2.60
C ALA A 34 -12.91 -7.13 -3.05
N GLN A 35 -12.47 -6.16 -2.22
CA GLN A 35 -11.23 -5.42 -2.48
C GLN A 35 -10.02 -6.34 -2.29
N LEU A 36 -10.00 -7.25 -1.30
CA LEU A 36 -8.92 -8.23 -1.18
C LEU A 36 -8.84 -9.12 -2.42
N ALA A 37 -9.96 -9.61 -2.95
CA ALA A 37 -10.00 -10.44 -4.15
C ALA A 37 -9.65 -9.65 -5.43
N ALA A 38 -10.13 -8.42 -5.56
CA ALA A 38 -9.78 -7.54 -6.68
C ALA A 38 -8.33 -7.04 -6.61
N LEU A 39 -7.77 -6.90 -5.40
CA LEU A 39 -6.33 -6.74 -5.17
C LEU A 39 -5.62 -8.01 -5.59
N HIS A 40 -6.06 -9.20 -5.15
CA HIS A 40 -5.46 -10.50 -5.53
C HIS A 40 -5.41 -10.71 -7.05
N THR A 41 -6.45 -10.32 -7.79
CA THR A 41 -6.47 -10.40 -9.26
C THR A 41 -5.54 -9.36 -9.93
N LYS A 42 -5.29 -8.21 -9.31
CA LYS A 42 -4.32 -7.19 -9.77
C LYS A 42 -2.90 -7.39 -9.23
N GLU A 43 -2.73 -8.16 -8.16
CA GLU A 43 -1.47 -8.47 -7.49
C GLU A 43 -0.62 -9.45 -8.29
N GLN A 44 -1.25 -10.25 -9.14
CA GLN A 44 -0.60 -11.20 -10.07
C GLN A 44 0.45 -10.53 -10.99
N PHE A 45 0.41 -9.21 -11.14
CA PHE A 45 1.34 -8.43 -11.96
C PHE A 45 2.09 -7.33 -11.17
N ARG A 46 1.97 -7.30 -9.84
CA ARG A 46 2.71 -6.34 -9.03
C ARG A 46 4.11 -6.87 -8.81
N LEU A 47 5.09 -6.17 -9.35
CA LEU A 47 6.50 -6.54 -9.23
C LEU A 47 7.23 -5.54 -8.33
N VAL A 48 8.07 -6.08 -7.46
CA VAL A 48 9.08 -5.34 -6.69
C VAL A 48 10.43 -5.80 -7.20
N ALA A 49 11.27 -4.87 -7.68
CA ALA A 49 12.57 -5.20 -8.27
C ALA A 49 12.51 -6.31 -9.36
N GLY A 50 11.40 -6.41 -10.09
CA GLY A 50 11.20 -7.41 -11.15
C GLY A 50 10.68 -8.77 -10.69
N VAL A 51 10.41 -8.97 -9.39
CA VAL A 51 9.87 -10.22 -8.83
C VAL A 51 8.50 -10.03 -8.20
N ASP A 52 7.69 -11.09 -8.22
CA ASP A 52 6.39 -11.14 -7.53
C ASP A 52 6.56 -11.39 -6.02
N ALA A 53 5.45 -11.53 -5.29
CA ALA A 53 5.47 -11.71 -3.83
C ALA A 53 6.19 -12.99 -3.40
N GLN A 54 6.01 -14.08 -4.14
CA GLN A 54 6.61 -15.38 -3.82
C GLN A 54 8.11 -15.34 -4.10
N GLY A 55 8.50 -14.82 -5.26
CA GLY A 55 9.90 -14.62 -5.64
C GLY A 55 10.61 -13.69 -4.67
N PHE A 56 10.00 -12.56 -4.33
CA PHE A 56 10.52 -11.63 -3.31
C PHE A 56 10.80 -12.34 -1.98
N ARG A 57 9.82 -13.09 -1.48
CA ARG A 57 9.96 -13.82 -0.22
C ARG A 57 11.06 -14.87 -0.30
N ALA A 58 11.03 -15.73 -1.31
CA ALA A 58 12.01 -16.81 -1.47
C ALA A 58 13.44 -16.28 -1.60
N THR A 59 13.63 -15.19 -2.36
CA THR A 59 14.93 -14.54 -2.56
C THR A 59 15.48 -13.97 -1.26
N LEU A 60 14.66 -13.25 -0.48
CA LEU A 60 15.10 -12.70 0.81
C LEU A 60 15.28 -13.78 1.88
N GLU A 61 14.42 -14.79 1.90
CA GLU A 61 14.51 -15.90 2.85
C GLU A 61 15.82 -16.67 2.68
N ALA A 62 16.22 -16.95 1.43
CA ALA A 62 17.51 -17.55 1.12
C ALA A 62 18.69 -16.65 1.53
N ALA A 63 18.61 -15.34 1.27
CA ALA A 63 19.67 -14.40 1.63
C ALA A 63 19.85 -14.25 3.14
N PHE A 64 18.74 -14.17 3.89
CA PHE A 64 18.80 -14.09 5.35
C PHE A 64 19.26 -15.40 5.97
N ALA A 65 18.81 -16.55 5.48
CA ALA A 65 19.29 -17.85 5.96
C ALA A 65 20.80 -18.04 5.73
N ALA A 66 21.34 -17.55 4.61
CA ALA A 66 22.78 -17.57 4.36
C ALA A 66 23.57 -16.64 5.32
N ALA A 67 22.96 -15.53 5.74
CA ALA A 67 23.55 -14.58 6.68
C ALA A 67 23.34 -14.94 8.17
N ASP A 68 22.35 -15.77 8.47
CA ASP A 68 21.98 -16.26 9.81
C ASP A 68 22.01 -17.80 9.88
N PRO A 69 23.21 -18.43 9.80
CA PRO A 69 23.32 -19.89 9.81
C PRO A 69 22.87 -20.53 11.14
N GLU A 70 22.81 -19.74 12.22
CA GLU A 70 22.34 -20.19 13.53
C GLU A 70 20.81 -20.08 13.67
N GLY A 71 20.13 -19.41 12.73
CA GLY A 71 18.68 -19.25 12.73
C GLY A 71 18.17 -18.40 13.90
N ALA A 72 18.94 -17.40 14.31
CA ALA A 72 18.57 -16.49 15.40
C ALA A 72 17.33 -15.63 15.09
N GLY A 73 16.96 -15.46 13.82
CA GLY A 73 15.80 -14.67 13.40
C GLY A 73 16.07 -13.17 13.30
N ALA A 74 17.29 -12.73 13.63
CA ALA A 74 17.68 -11.32 13.65
C ALA A 74 19.15 -11.10 13.31
N LEU A 75 19.42 -10.14 12.43
CA LEU A 75 20.76 -9.79 11.96
C LEU A 75 21.18 -8.40 12.43
N ALA A 76 22.49 -8.13 12.49
CA ALA A 76 22.95 -6.76 12.64
C ALA A 76 22.51 -5.92 11.42
N ALA A 77 22.12 -4.65 11.64
CA ALA A 77 21.56 -3.82 10.57
C ALA A 77 22.43 -3.76 9.30
N ALA A 78 23.76 -3.66 9.44
CA ALA A 78 24.67 -3.65 8.30
C ALA A 78 24.67 -4.97 7.51
N VAL A 79 24.53 -6.11 8.19
CA VAL A 79 24.47 -7.44 7.57
C VAL A 79 23.14 -7.63 6.85
N ALA A 80 22.03 -7.24 7.49
CA ALA A 80 20.70 -7.27 6.88
C ALA A 80 20.63 -6.38 5.64
N ALA A 81 21.20 -5.17 5.71
CA ALA A 81 21.24 -4.24 4.58
C ALA A 81 21.98 -4.84 3.38
N ARG A 82 23.15 -5.43 3.61
CA ARG A 82 23.91 -6.10 2.55
C ARG A 82 23.13 -7.27 1.95
N ALA A 83 22.54 -8.13 2.78
CA ALA A 83 21.75 -9.27 2.32
C ALA A 83 20.58 -8.85 1.43
N VAL A 84 19.83 -7.81 1.82
CA VAL A 84 18.72 -7.26 1.01
C VAL A 84 19.22 -6.72 -0.32
N GLN A 85 20.34 -5.98 -0.33
CA GLN A 85 20.85 -5.32 -1.53
C GLN A 85 21.45 -6.31 -2.54
N GLU A 86 22.10 -7.37 -2.06
CA GLU A 86 22.61 -8.46 -2.91
C GLU A 86 21.48 -9.32 -3.47
N ALA A 87 20.44 -9.59 -2.67
CA ALA A 87 19.31 -10.41 -3.06
C ALA A 87 18.38 -9.69 -4.06
N LEU A 88 18.18 -8.39 -3.89
CA LEU A 88 17.28 -7.57 -4.69
C LEU A 88 18.00 -6.31 -5.23
N PRO A 89 18.90 -6.47 -6.21
CA PRO A 89 19.73 -5.36 -6.72
C PRO A 89 18.91 -4.25 -7.42
N GLY A 90 17.66 -4.53 -7.77
CA GLY A 90 16.74 -3.55 -8.36
C GLY A 90 16.07 -2.60 -7.36
N LEU A 91 16.31 -2.75 -6.05
CA LEU A 91 15.78 -1.84 -5.05
C LEU A 91 16.58 -0.54 -4.98
N SER A 92 15.87 0.59 -4.89
CA SER A 92 16.52 1.86 -4.56
C SER A 92 16.99 1.87 -3.11
N GLY A 93 17.97 2.71 -2.78
CA GLY A 93 18.47 2.85 -1.39
C GLY A 93 17.36 3.21 -0.39
N LEU A 94 16.39 4.04 -0.80
CA LEU A 94 15.23 4.36 0.01
C LEU A 94 14.32 3.15 0.23
N GLN A 95 14.06 2.36 -0.82
CA GLN A 95 13.27 1.13 -0.69
C GLN A 95 13.96 0.11 0.23
N GLY A 96 15.28 -0.02 0.13
CA GLY A 96 16.07 -0.84 1.06
C GLY A 96 15.94 -0.36 2.51
N GLN A 97 16.04 0.95 2.76
CA GLN A 97 15.82 1.51 4.10
C GLN A 97 14.40 1.27 4.63
N VAL A 98 13.38 1.43 3.78
CA VAL A 98 11.98 1.13 4.12
C VAL A 98 11.80 -0.34 4.48
N LEU A 99 12.46 -1.26 3.78
CA LEU A 99 12.41 -2.67 4.16
C LEU A 99 13.05 -2.93 5.51
N LEU A 100 14.26 -2.40 5.73
CA LEU A 100 14.97 -2.63 6.98
C LEU A 100 14.23 -2.04 8.18
N SER A 101 13.60 -0.87 8.02
CA SER A 101 12.88 -0.21 9.10
C SER A 101 11.69 -1.02 9.63
N ILE A 102 11.12 -1.93 8.84
CA ILE A 102 10.05 -2.85 9.27
C ILE A 102 10.55 -3.77 10.40
N GLY A 103 11.79 -4.24 10.29
CA GLY A 103 12.38 -5.20 11.24
C GLY A 103 13.32 -4.57 12.27
N THR A 104 13.68 -3.29 12.14
CA THR A 104 14.65 -2.64 13.03
C THR A 104 14.13 -2.56 14.46
N HIS A 105 14.96 -3.03 15.39
CA HIS A 105 14.71 -2.96 16.82
C HIS A 105 15.60 -1.87 17.48
N PRO A 106 15.23 -1.40 18.69
CA PRO A 106 16.00 -0.38 19.42
C PRO A 106 17.44 -0.81 19.76
N ASP A 107 17.74 -2.10 19.74
CA ASP A 107 19.07 -2.67 19.97
C ASP A 107 19.97 -2.64 18.73
N GLY A 108 19.49 -2.10 17.60
CA GLY A 108 20.23 -2.01 16.35
C GLY A 108 20.24 -3.30 15.53
N ARG A 109 19.46 -4.32 15.93
CA ARG A 109 19.25 -5.54 15.15
C ARG A 109 18.01 -5.42 14.28
N VAL A 110 17.95 -6.26 13.26
CA VAL A 110 16.86 -6.32 12.29
C VAL A 110 16.26 -7.72 12.33
N ALA A 111 15.04 -7.83 12.86
CA ALA A 111 14.25 -9.04 12.83
C ALA A 111 13.69 -9.23 11.42
N TYR A 112 14.23 -10.20 10.68
CA TYR A 112 13.90 -10.35 9.26
C TYR A 112 12.58 -11.08 9.01
N GLY A 113 11.98 -11.71 10.02
CA GLY A 113 10.65 -12.31 9.92
C GLY A 113 9.57 -11.30 9.50
N GLU A 114 9.60 -10.10 10.08
CA GLU A 114 8.68 -9.00 9.76
C GLU A 114 8.90 -8.50 8.32
N ILE A 115 10.15 -8.47 7.87
CA ILE A 115 10.51 -8.09 6.49
C ILE A 115 9.93 -9.11 5.49
N LEU A 116 10.05 -10.40 5.78
CA LEU A 116 9.50 -11.47 4.92
C LEU A 116 7.97 -11.46 4.90
N ALA A 117 7.32 -11.12 6.02
CA ALA A 117 5.87 -11.08 6.13
C ALA A 117 5.25 -9.83 5.46
N HIS A 118 5.90 -8.66 5.61
CA HIS A 118 5.28 -7.37 5.30
C HIS A 118 6.05 -6.53 4.27
N GLY A 119 7.29 -6.89 3.95
CA GLY A 119 8.17 -6.10 3.08
C GLY A 119 7.60 -5.86 1.69
N PHE A 120 7.06 -6.89 1.05
CA PHE A 120 6.50 -6.78 -0.30
C PHE A 120 5.32 -5.79 -0.35
N ALA A 121 4.35 -5.97 0.55
CA ALA A 121 3.18 -5.11 0.64
C ALA A 121 3.56 -3.66 0.96
N THR A 122 4.53 -3.47 1.86
CA THR A 122 5.03 -2.13 2.25
C THR A 122 5.65 -1.39 1.06
N LEU A 123 6.47 -2.09 0.26
CA LEU A 123 7.08 -1.47 -0.92
C LEU A 123 6.06 -1.12 -2.01
N LEU A 124 5.04 -1.94 -2.21
CA LEU A 124 3.94 -1.61 -3.13
C LEU A 124 3.16 -0.39 -2.65
N GLN A 125 2.87 -0.32 -1.35
CA GLN A 125 2.18 0.83 -0.77
C GLN A 125 3.01 2.10 -0.92
N HIS A 126 4.30 2.04 -0.59
CA HIS A 126 5.24 3.16 -0.76
C HIS A 126 5.25 3.65 -2.22
N ARG A 127 5.35 2.74 -3.20
CA ARG A 127 5.30 3.09 -4.63
C ARG A 127 3.98 3.76 -5.03
N SER A 128 2.85 3.26 -4.53
CA SER A 128 1.54 3.84 -4.83
C SER A 128 1.40 5.26 -4.27
N GLN A 129 1.95 5.52 -3.08
CA GLN A 129 1.94 6.83 -2.46
C GLN A 129 2.82 7.83 -3.23
N GLN A 130 4.00 7.40 -3.68
CA GLN A 130 4.86 8.24 -4.52
C GLN A 130 4.18 8.64 -5.82
N ALA A 131 3.52 7.71 -6.52
CA ALA A 131 2.81 8.03 -7.76
C ALA A 131 1.69 9.07 -7.56
N VAL A 132 0.98 9.03 -6.42
CA VAL A 132 -0.05 10.03 -6.08
C VAL A 132 0.58 11.39 -5.79
N LEU A 133 1.70 11.44 -5.08
CA LEU A 133 2.40 12.68 -4.77
C LEU A 133 2.96 13.35 -6.03
N ASP A 134 3.59 12.57 -6.90
CA ASP A 134 4.14 13.06 -8.17
C ASP A 134 3.02 13.62 -9.06
N SER A 135 1.88 12.93 -9.14
CA SER A 135 0.70 13.40 -9.90
C SER A 135 0.15 14.73 -9.38
N ARG A 136 0.19 14.94 -8.06
CA ARG A 136 -0.24 16.20 -7.43
C ARG A 136 0.75 17.33 -7.69
N ALA A 137 2.05 17.06 -7.59
CA ALA A 137 3.09 18.05 -7.84
C ALA A 137 3.01 18.56 -9.30
N SER A 138 2.92 17.66 -10.28
CA SER A 138 2.79 18.05 -11.69
C SER A 138 1.51 18.83 -11.98
N GLY A 139 0.40 18.49 -11.32
CA GLY A 139 -0.88 19.22 -11.48
C GLY A 139 -0.81 20.66 -10.94
N VAL A 140 -0.11 20.88 -9.82
CA VAL A 140 0.10 22.21 -9.24
C VAL A 140 1.00 23.06 -10.13
N GLU A 141 2.12 22.52 -10.62
CA GLU A 141 3.03 23.26 -11.52
C GLU A 141 2.35 23.69 -12.82
N LEU A 142 1.50 22.82 -13.40
CA LEU A 142 0.73 23.16 -14.59
C LEU A 142 -0.27 24.28 -14.30
N ALA A 143 -1.00 24.22 -13.19
CA ALA A 143 -1.94 25.28 -12.79
C ALA A 143 -1.25 26.63 -12.58
N GLU A 144 -0.04 26.64 -12.00
CA GLU A 144 0.76 27.85 -11.82
C GLU A 144 1.35 28.38 -13.14
N ALA A 145 1.75 27.51 -14.06
CA ALA A 145 2.24 27.90 -15.38
C ALA A 145 1.13 28.58 -16.20
N PHE A 146 -0.08 28.02 -16.20
CA PHE A 146 -1.24 28.63 -16.85
C PHE A 146 -1.64 29.97 -16.21
N SER A 147 -1.58 30.07 -14.89
CA SER A 147 -1.88 31.33 -14.17
C SER A 147 -0.89 32.45 -14.50
N ARG A 148 0.39 32.11 -14.73
CA ARG A 148 1.43 33.07 -15.15
C ARG A 148 1.27 33.54 -16.60
N GLN A 149 0.89 32.65 -17.52
CA GLN A 149 0.65 33.03 -18.92
C GLN A 149 -0.61 33.89 -19.12
N ALA A 150 -1.61 33.77 -18.26
CA ALA A 150 -2.84 34.58 -18.34
C ALA A 150 -2.68 36.02 -17.82
N SER A 151 -1.53 36.35 -17.22
CA SER A 151 -1.25 37.66 -16.60
C SER A 151 -0.33 38.56 -17.45
N THR A 152 0.01 38.13 -18.67
CA THR A 152 0.80 38.86 -19.67
C THR A 152 -0.02 39.12 -20.92
#